data_AF-A0A5D0MEN7-F1
#
_entry.id   AF-A0A5D0MEN7-F1
#
_cell.length_a   1.000
_cell.length_b   1.000
_cell.length_c   1.000
_cell.angle_alpha   90.00
_cell.angle_beta   90.00
_cell.angle_gamma   90.00
#
_symmetry.space_group_name_H-M   'P 1'
#
loop_
_entity.id
_entity.type
_entity.pdbx_description
1 polymer ?
#
loop_
_entity_poly.entity_id
_entity_poly.type
_entity_poly.pdbx_seq_one_letter_code
_entity_poly.pdbx_strand_id
1 'polypeptide(L)'
;MFDGLIKKTKIIESEIDLFLDNITKSALVFKEAIRDYSKGEKKDLKKRIEQISDLERQTDEVRREIKFKLYREMLIPDARGDVLGLLETMDDLVDIAKEVVVQIDIEKPEIFPEIEDKFLKLADYSSKAIESTSKAGNAYFRNITEVNNYINKVKFYETEADDVETEIKKIIFDKKDCELSKKIHLRDIIVRVAFLSDEAEEVCERIAVYSIKRNI
;
A
#
# COMPACT_ATOMS: atom_id res chain seq x y z
N MET A 1 -26.92 22.72 -18.33
CA MET A 1 -26.66 22.57 -16.88
C MET A 1 -26.31 21.12 -16.52
N PHE A 2 -27.10 20.13 -16.95
CA PHE A 2 -26.82 18.69 -16.75
C PHE A 2 -25.53 18.17 -17.41
N ASP A 3 -25.21 18.56 -18.65
CA ASP A 3 -23.96 18.15 -19.33
C ASP A 3 -22.68 18.57 -18.58
N GLY A 4 -22.73 19.72 -17.89
CA GLY A 4 -21.62 20.20 -17.08
C GLY A 4 -21.38 19.34 -15.84
N LEU A 5 -22.46 18.86 -15.21
CA LEU A 5 -22.39 17.99 -14.04
C LEU A 5 -21.82 16.61 -14.43
N ILE A 6 -22.32 16.02 -15.52
CA ILE A 6 -21.84 14.74 -16.04
C ILE A 6 -20.35 14.81 -16.43
N LYS A 7 -19.92 15.91 -17.05
CA LYS A 7 -18.50 16.11 -17.40
C LYS A 7 -17.61 16.23 -16.16
N LYS A 8 -18.07 16.91 -15.10
CA LYS A 8 -17.34 17.05 -13.82
C LYS A 8 -17.25 15.70 -13.08
N THR A 9 -18.33 14.93 -13.06
CA THR A 9 -18.33 13.57 -12.47
C THR A 9 -17.33 12.66 -13.17
N LYS A 10 -17.30 12.66 -14.52
CA LYS A 10 -16.32 11.87 -15.29
C LYS A 10 -14.86 12.25 -15.01
N ILE A 11 -14.59 13.53 -14.74
CA ILE A 11 -13.24 13.98 -14.40
C ILE A 11 -12.82 13.40 -13.04
N ILE A 12 -13.68 13.48 -12.02
CA ILE A 12 -13.38 12.88 -10.72
C ILE A 12 -13.19 11.36 -10.83
N GLU A 13 -14.02 10.67 -11.61
CA GLU A 13 -13.84 9.23 -11.85
C GLU A 13 -12.47 8.92 -12.43
N SER A 14 -12.01 9.69 -13.42
CA SER A 14 -10.68 9.50 -14.02
C SER A 14 -9.52 9.79 -13.06
N GLU A 15 -9.71 10.72 -12.13
CA GLU A 15 -8.71 11.03 -11.10
C GLU A 15 -8.67 9.95 -10.03
N ILE A 16 -9.82 9.41 -9.62
CA ILE A 16 -9.90 8.26 -8.74
C ILE A 16 -9.21 7.04 -9.39
N ASP A 17 -9.43 6.80 -10.68
CA ASP A 17 -8.74 5.72 -11.40
C ASP A 17 -7.23 5.92 -11.39
N LEU A 18 -6.75 7.12 -11.70
CA LEU A 18 -5.33 7.45 -11.68
C LEU A 18 -4.72 7.27 -10.27
N PHE A 19 -5.43 7.70 -9.24
CA PHE A 19 -5.04 7.53 -7.84
C PHE A 19 -4.89 6.05 -7.48
N LEU A 20 -5.88 5.22 -7.80
CA LEU A 20 -5.87 3.78 -7.54
C LEU A 20 -4.81 3.03 -8.37
N ASP A 21 -4.56 3.48 -9.60
CA ASP A 21 -3.50 2.97 -10.47
C ASP A 21 -2.11 3.27 -9.89
N ASN A 22 -1.91 4.46 -9.34
CA ASN A 22 -0.64 4.82 -8.71
C ASN A 22 -0.37 3.95 -7.48
N ILE A 23 -1.37 3.70 -6.64
CA ILE A 23 -1.26 2.77 -5.50
C ILE A 23 -0.83 1.37 -5.97
N THR A 24 -1.50 0.85 -7.01
CA THR A 24 -1.17 -0.47 -7.58
C THR A 24 0.27 -0.50 -8.11
N LYS A 25 0.70 0.54 -8.83
CA LYS A 25 2.07 0.65 -9.34
C LYS A 25 3.09 0.75 -8.20
N SER A 26 2.79 1.50 -7.14
CA SER A 26 3.67 1.63 -5.97
C SER A 26 3.90 0.30 -5.28
N ALA A 27 2.86 -0.54 -5.14
CA ALA A 27 2.99 -1.89 -4.61
C ALA A 27 3.96 -2.76 -5.44
N LEU A 28 3.81 -2.72 -6.77
CA LEU A 28 4.69 -3.47 -7.68
C LEU A 28 6.14 -2.97 -7.64
N VAL A 29 6.34 -1.64 -7.61
CA VAL A 29 7.66 -1.03 -7.53
C VAL A 29 8.32 -1.35 -6.19
N PHE A 30 7.57 -1.29 -5.08
CA PHE A 30 8.01 -1.71 -3.76
C PHE A 30 8.53 -3.14 -3.76
N LYS A 31 7.73 -4.09 -4.26
CA LYS A 31 8.12 -5.50 -4.34
C LYS A 31 9.40 -5.70 -5.14
N GLU A 32 9.51 -5.08 -6.31
CA GLU A 32 10.74 -5.19 -7.12
C GLU A 32 11.92 -4.48 -6.45
N ALA A 33 11.71 -3.41 -5.68
CA ALA A 33 12.78 -2.77 -4.92
C ALA A 33 13.36 -3.69 -3.84
N ILE A 34 12.50 -4.38 -3.07
CA ILE A 34 12.94 -5.38 -2.10
C ILE A 34 13.73 -6.51 -2.78
N ARG A 35 13.27 -6.94 -3.96
CA ARG A 35 13.96 -7.94 -4.77
C ARG A 35 15.33 -7.48 -5.27
N ASP A 36 15.41 -6.27 -5.81
CA ASP A 36 16.64 -5.66 -6.31
C ASP A 36 17.65 -5.48 -5.16
N TYR A 37 17.16 -5.11 -3.97
CA TYR A 37 17.97 -5.04 -2.76
C TYR A 37 18.53 -6.41 -2.35
N SER A 38 17.67 -7.44 -2.26
CA SER A 38 18.05 -8.81 -1.90
C SER A 38 19.14 -9.37 -2.82
N LYS A 39 19.04 -9.08 -4.12
CA LYS A 39 20.01 -9.53 -5.14
C LYS A 39 21.28 -8.68 -5.22
N GLY A 40 21.36 -7.57 -4.47
CA GLY A 40 22.48 -6.63 -4.55
C GLY A 40 22.49 -5.74 -5.80
N GLU A 41 21.37 -5.63 -6.52
CA GLU A 41 21.21 -4.86 -7.76
C GLU A 41 21.03 -3.36 -7.48
N LYS A 42 22.08 -2.73 -6.92
CA LYS A 42 22.04 -1.34 -6.42
C LYS A 42 21.54 -0.31 -7.44
N LYS A 43 21.88 -0.48 -8.72
CA LYS A 43 21.47 0.45 -9.78
C LYS A 43 19.97 0.38 -10.02
N ASP A 44 19.39 -0.81 -9.99
CA ASP A 44 17.97 -0.98 -10.22
C ASP A 44 17.16 -0.57 -8.98
N LEU A 45 17.64 -0.88 -7.77
CA LEU A 45 17.08 -0.33 -6.52
C LEU A 45 16.99 1.21 -6.54
N LYS A 46 18.04 1.91 -6.98
CA LYS A 46 18.00 3.38 -7.09
C LYS A 46 16.93 3.87 -8.05
N LYS A 47 16.76 3.20 -9.20
CA LYS A 47 15.66 3.51 -10.12
C LYS A 47 14.30 3.23 -9.48
N ARG A 48 14.16 2.17 -8.68
CA ARG A 48 12.91 1.88 -7.96
C ARG A 48 12.57 2.97 -6.94
N ILE A 49 13.57 3.47 -6.22
CA ILE A 49 13.41 4.58 -5.27
C ILE A 49 12.93 5.85 -5.97
N GLU A 50 13.52 6.19 -7.12
CA GLU A 50 13.07 7.33 -7.94
C GLU A 50 11.62 7.11 -8.41
N GLN A 51 11.31 5.93 -8.93
CA GLN A 51 9.97 5.57 -9.40
C GLN A 51 8.91 5.68 -8.30
N ILE A 52 9.15 5.11 -7.12
CA ILE A 52 8.17 5.13 -6.03
C ILE A 52 8.02 6.53 -5.42
N SER A 53 9.10 7.33 -5.41
CA SER A 53 9.04 8.73 -4.96
C SER A 53 8.22 9.61 -5.92
N ASP A 54 8.33 9.37 -7.23
CA ASP A 54 7.52 10.06 -8.23
C ASP A 54 6.05 9.61 -8.18
N LEU A 55 5.80 8.32 -7.92
CA LEU A 55 4.44 7.80 -7.71
C LEU A 55 3.79 8.40 -6.47
N GLU A 56 4.51 8.50 -5.34
CA GLU A 56 4.00 9.16 -4.12
C GLU A 56 3.61 10.61 -4.38
N ARG A 57 4.51 11.40 -5.00
CA ARG A 57 4.22 12.79 -5.35
C ARG A 57 2.98 12.92 -6.26
N GLN A 58 2.86 12.04 -7.27
CA GLN A 58 1.69 12.04 -8.17
C GLN A 58 0.41 11.63 -7.43
N THR A 59 0.49 10.67 -6.51
CA THR A 59 -0.67 10.19 -5.73
C THR A 59 -1.19 11.29 -4.81
N ASP A 60 -0.30 11.98 -4.10
CA ASP A 60 -0.66 13.12 -3.25
C ASP A 60 -1.22 14.30 -4.07
N GLU A 61 -0.63 14.62 -5.22
CA GLU A 61 -1.15 15.66 -6.12
C GLU A 61 -2.57 15.35 -6.60
N VAL A 62 -2.82 14.13 -7.07
CA VAL A 62 -4.15 13.68 -7.51
C VAL A 62 -5.14 13.70 -6.34
N ARG A 63 -4.74 13.24 -5.16
CA ARG A 63 -5.58 13.29 -3.94
C ARG A 63 -6.00 14.73 -3.62
N ARG A 64 -5.06 15.68 -3.69
CA ARG A 64 -5.34 17.12 -3.45
C ARG A 64 -6.32 17.69 -4.47
N GLU A 65 -6.18 17.33 -5.74
CA GLU A 65 -7.10 17.75 -6.80
C GLU A 65 -8.52 17.20 -6.59
N ILE A 66 -8.64 15.90 -6.25
CA ILE A 66 -9.94 15.30 -5.91
C ILE A 66 -10.56 16.03 -4.71
N LYS A 67 -9.77 16.27 -3.65
CA LYS A 67 -10.22 16.99 -2.45
C LYS A 67 -10.75 18.38 -2.80
N PHE A 68 -10.00 19.14 -3.59
CA PHE A 68 -10.41 20.47 -4.02
C PHE A 68 -11.73 20.45 -4.81
N LYS A 69 -11.91 19.48 -5.70
CA LYS A 69 -13.14 19.35 -6.50
C LYS A 69 -14.35 18.94 -5.66
N LEU A 70 -14.18 18.00 -4.73
CA LEU A 70 -15.25 17.60 -3.80
C LEU A 70 -15.75 18.82 -2.99
N TYR A 71 -14.86 19.67 -2.50
CA TYR A 71 -15.23 20.87 -1.74
C TYR A 71 -15.82 21.99 -2.61
N ARG A 72 -15.13 22.37 -3.69
CA ARG A 72 -15.51 23.55 -4.49
C ARG A 72 -16.77 23.31 -5.32
N GLU A 73 -16.96 22.08 -5.79
CA GLU A 73 -18.04 21.76 -6.73
C GLU A 73 -19.26 21.12 -6.05
N MET A 74 -19.24 21.00 -4.71
CA MET A 74 -20.29 20.36 -3.90
C MET A 74 -20.65 18.96 -4.39
N LEU A 75 -19.66 18.21 -4.87
CA LEU A 75 -19.88 16.87 -5.40
C LEU A 75 -19.95 15.87 -4.24
N ILE A 76 -20.94 14.98 -4.31
CA ILE A 76 -21.19 13.90 -3.33
C ILE A 76 -21.26 14.43 -1.87
N PRO A 77 -22.12 15.42 -1.57
CA PRO A 77 -22.10 16.14 -0.30
C PRO A 77 -22.32 15.22 0.92
N ASP A 78 -23.14 14.17 0.77
CA ASP A 78 -23.48 13.25 1.85
C ASP A 78 -22.37 12.22 2.17
N ALA A 79 -21.47 11.95 1.22
CA ALA A 79 -20.38 10.97 1.39
C ALA A 79 -18.97 11.55 1.30
N ARG A 80 -18.82 12.88 1.12
CA ARG A 80 -17.52 13.55 0.96
C ARG A 80 -16.53 13.25 2.10
N GLY A 81 -17.02 13.16 3.34
CA GLY A 81 -16.17 12.88 4.50
C GLY A 81 -15.58 11.47 4.44
N ASP A 82 -16.43 10.49 4.14
CA ASP A 82 -16.03 9.08 4.01
C ASP A 82 -15.08 8.89 2.79
N VAL A 83 -15.38 9.53 1.66
CA VAL A 83 -14.49 9.49 0.46
C VAL A 83 -13.14 10.13 0.75
N LEU A 84 -13.10 11.29 1.41
CA LEU A 84 -11.84 11.95 1.76
C LEU A 84 -11.02 11.11 2.74
N GLY A 85 -11.66 10.57 3.78
CA GLY A 85 -10.99 9.70 4.74
C GLY A 85 -10.43 8.43 4.07
N LEU A 86 -11.15 7.87 3.10
CA LEU A 86 -10.67 6.73 2.32
C LEU A 86 -9.44 7.10 1.48
N LEU A 87 -9.50 8.19 0.71
CA LEU A 87 -8.39 8.64 -0.11
C LEU A 87 -7.16 9.02 0.73
N GLU A 88 -7.37 9.60 1.91
CA GLU A 88 -6.28 9.92 2.84
C GLU A 88 -5.55 8.64 3.27
N THR A 89 -6.26 7.62 3.76
CA THR A 89 -5.61 6.37 4.19
C THR A 89 -5.07 5.51 3.07
N MET A 90 -5.66 5.57 1.88
CA MET A 90 -5.13 4.84 0.72
C MET A 90 -3.82 5.45 0.20
N ASP A 91 -3.62 6.75 0.35
CA ASP A 91 -2.38 7.45 0.01
C ASP A 91 -1.24 7.08 0.98
N ASP A 92 -1.56 6.88 2.26
CA ASP A 92 -0.59 6.46 3.28
C ASP A 92 0.11 5.13 2.90
N LEU A 93 -0.58 4.22 2.19
CA LEU A 93 0.05 2.98 1.68
C LEU A 93 1.22 3.25 0.72
N VAL A 94 1.12 4.30 -0.10
CA VAL A 94 2.18 4.68 -1.03
C VAL A 94 3.33 5.34 -0.28
N ASP A 95 3.01 6.19 0.70
CA ASP A 95 4.01 6.86 1.52
C ASP A 95 4.84 5.85 2.32
N ILE A 96 4.18 4.92 3.02
CA ILE A 96 4.84 3.87 3.79
C ILE A 96 5.70 2.99 2.87
N ALA A 97 5.18 2.59 1.70
CA ALA A 97 5.96 1.80 0.75
C ALA A 97 7.24 2.52 0.28
N LYS A 98 7.16 3.83 0.02
CA LYS A 98 8.34 4.67 -0.28
C LYS A 98 9.30 4.71 0.89
N GLU A 99 8.81 5.00 2.10
CA GLU A 99 9.63 5.10 3.31
C GLU A 99 10.43 3.83 3.58
N VAL A 100 9.80 2.66 3.47
CA VAL A 100 10.46 1.37 3.70
C VAL A 100 11.61 1.15 2.70
N VAL A 101 11.38 1.40 1.41
CA VAL A 101 12.41 1.19 0.39
C VAL A 101 13.58 2.17 0.58
N VAL A 102 13.27 3.43 0.87
CA VAL A 102 14.29 4.46 1.15
C VAL A 102 15.11 4.10 2.38
N GLN A 103 14.46 3.64 3.44
CA GLN A 103 15.13 3.24 4.67
C GLN A 103 16.08 2.05 4.45
N ILE A 104 15.66 1.04 3.67
CA ILE A 104 16.52 -0.09 3.30
C ILE A 104 17.77 0.37 2.55
N ASP A 105 17.66 1.33 1.63
CA ASP A 105 18.81 1.87 0.91
C ASP A 105 19.74 2.74 1.77
N ILE A 106 19.19 3.43 2.78
CA ILE A 106 19.97 4.20 3.75
C ILE A 106 20.73 3.27 4.70
N GLU A 107 19.99 2.37 5.36
CA GLU A 107 20.50 1.57 6.47
C GLU A 107 21.25 0.31 6.02
N LYS A 108 20.93 -0.19 4.81
CA LYS A 108 21.57 -1.33 4.16
C LYS A 108 21.65 -2.56 5.11
N PRO A 109 20.51 -3.03 5.65
CA PRO A 109 20.46 -4.18 6.55
C PRO A 109 21.08 -5.45 5.96
N GLU A 110 21.97 -6.09 6.70
CA GLU A 110 22.53 -7.37 6.28
C GLU A 110 21.45 -8.48 6.35
N ILE A 111 20.84 -8.81 5.21
CA ILE A 111 19.85 -9.90 5.12
C ILE A 111 20.55 -11.24 5.27
N PHE A 112 20.10 -12.05 6.23
CA PHE A 112 20.67 -13.38 6.41
C PHE A 112 20.25 -14.31 5.25
N PRO A 113 21.17 -15.13 4.70
CA PRO A 113 20.83 -16.06 3.63
C PRO A 113 19.67 -16.99 4.00
N GLU A 114 19.52 -17.36 5.27
CA GLU A 114 18.45 -18.26 5.72
C GLU A 114 17.04 -17.64 5.69
N ILE A 115 16.93 -16.31 5.57
CA ILE A 115 15.65 -15.61 5.52
C ILE A 115 15.36 -14.98 4.15
N GLU A 116 16.28 -15.04 3.20
CA GLU A 116 16.18 -14.32 1.92
C GLU A 116 14.86 -14.63 1.18
N ASP A 117 14.54 -15.92 0.98
CA ASP A 117 13.30 -16.34 0.33
C ASP A 117 12.05 -15.89 1.10
N LYS A 118 12.10 -15.88 2.43
CA LYS A 118 10.99 -15.43 3.27
C LYS A 118 10.82 -13.93 3.20
N PHE A 119 11.91 -13.18 3.15
CA PHE A 119 11.88 -11.73 2.98
C PHE A 119 11.23 -11.32 1.65
N LEU A 120 11.56 -12.03 0.57
CA LEU A 120 10.92 -11.83 -0.73
C LEU A 120 9.43 -12.22 -0.72
N LYS A 121 9.07 -13.30 -0.02
CA LYS A 121 7.66 -13.68 0.17
C LYS A 121 6.88 -12.65 0.97
N LEU A 122 7.46 -12.12 2.04
CA LEU A 122 6.84 -11.08 2.85
C LEU A 122 6.52 -9.85 1.99
N ALA A 123 7.49 -9.38 1.20
CA ALA A 123 7.27 -8.26 0.28
C ALA A 123 6.22 -8.56 -0.81
N ASP A 124 6.13 -9.80 -1.29
CA ASP A 124 5.09 -10.22 -2.23
C ASP A 124 3.70 -10.19 -1.61
N TYR A 125 3.55 -10.69 -0.38
CA TYR A 125 2.28 -10.65 0.35
C TYR A 125 1.85 -9.23 0.70
N SER A 126 2.75 -8.38 1.20
CA SER A 126 2.47 -6.96 1.45
C SER A 126 2.04 -6.23 0.16
N SER A 127 2.72 -6.49 -0.97
CA SER A 127 2.32 -5.93 -2.27
C SER A 127 0.92 -6.39 -2.69
N LYS A 128 0.62 -7.68 -2.55
CA LYS A 128 -0.69 -8.25 -2.93
C LYS A 128 -1.83 -7.76 -2.04
N ALA A 129 -1.56 -7.47 -0.76
CA ALA A 129 -2.49 -6.80 0.13
C ALA A 129 -2.86 -5.42 -0.41
N ILE A 130 -1.86 -4.56 -0.70
CA ILE A 130 -2.07 -3.22 -1.26
C ILE A 130 -2.81 -3.26 -2.61
N GLU A 131 -2.43 -4.16 -3.52
CA GLU A 131 -3.12 -4.33 -4.80
C GLU A 131 -4.59 -4.73 -4.62
N SER A 132 -4.88 -5.54 -3.60
CA SER A 132 -6.25 -5.97 -3.28
C SER A 132 -7.04 -4.84 -2.63
N THR A 133 -6.41 -4.01 -1.79
CA THR A 133 -7.01 -2.79 -1.24
C THR A 133 -7.36 -1.78 -2.33
N SER A 134 -6.48 -1.59 -3.33
CA SER A 134 -6.80 -0.75 -4.51
C SER A 134 -8.02 -1.27 -5.28
N LYS A 135 -8.13 -2.59 -5.46
CA LYS A 135 -9.32 -3.23 -6.07
C LYS A 135 -10.58 -3.08 -5.21
N ALA A 136 -10.46 -3.17 -3.88
CA ALA A 136 -11.55 -2.90 -2.95
C ALA A 136 -12.03 -1.44 -3.06
N GLY A 137 -11.10 -0.49 -3.16
CA GLY A 137 -11.40 0.92 -3.40
C GLY A 137 -12.11 1.12 -4.74
N ASN A 138 -11.63 0.50 -5.82
CA ASN A 138 -12.29 0.55 -7.12
C ASN A 138 -13.72 -0.02 -7.07
N ALA A 139 -13.89 -1.18 -6.41
CA ALA A 139 -15.20 -1.79 -6.18
C ALA A 139 -16.11 -0.88 -5.35
N TYR A 140 -15.60 -0.22 -4.32
CA TYR A 140 -16.36 0.76 -3.55
C TYR A 140 -16.94 1.85 -4.46
N PHE A 141 -16.15 2.41 -5.38
CA PHE A 141 -16.65 3.46 -6.28
C PHE A 141 -17.61 2.93 -7.37
N ARG A 142 -17.38 1.72 -7.90
CA ARG A 142 -18.02 1.23 -9.14
C ARG A 142 -18.97 0.05 -8.98
N ASN A 143 -18.66 -0.89 -8.09
CA ASN A 143 -19.41 -2.13 -7.91
C ASN A 143 -19.35 -2.62 -6.45
N ILE A 144 -20.27 -2.11 -5.63
CA ILE A 144 -20.26 -2.31 -4.18
C ILE A 144 -20.36 -3.79 -3.77
N THR A 145 -20.93 -4.66 -4.61
CA THR A 145 -21.09 -6.08 -4.29
C THR A 145 -19.76 -6.84 -4.32
N GLU A 146 -18.75 -6.32 -5.03
CA GLU A 146 -17.42 -6.93 -5.14
C GLU A 146 -16.47 -6.50 -4.02
N VAL A 147 -16.84 -5.52 -3.20
CA VAL A 147 -15.97 -5.01 -2.11
C VAL A 147 -15.53 -6.13 -1.18
N ASN A 148 -16.48 -6.95 -0.71
CA ASN A 148 -16.19 -8.04 0.22
C ASN A 148 -15.24 -9.10 -0.38
N ASN A 149 -15.29 -9.31 -1.70
CA ASN A 149 -14.39 -10.24 -2.38
C ASN A 149 -12.92 -9.79 -2.27
N TYR A 150 -12.67 -8.48 -2.34
CA TYR A 150 -11.33 -7.93 -2.23
C TYR A 150 -10.88 -7.78 -0.78
N ILE A 151 -11.77 -7.39 0.14
CA ILE A 151 -11.47 -7.37 1.59
C ILE A 151 -11.00 -8.75 2.06
N ASN A 152 -11.69 -9.82 1.66
CA ASN A 152 -11.28 -11.18 2.03
C ASN A 152 -9.88 -11.55 1.50
N LYS A 153 -9.48 -11.01 0.35
CA LYS A 153 -8.13 -11.21 -0.19
C LYS A 153 -7.08 -10.44 0.59
N VAL A 154 -7.39 -9.21 1.02
CA VAL A 154 -6.50 -8.41 1.87
C VAL A 154 -6.23 -9.15 3.17
N LYS A 155 -7.29 -9.58 3.88
CA LYS A 155 -7.16 -10.37 5.12
C LYS A 155 -6.34 -11.65 4.92
N PHE A 156 -6.55 -12.35 3.79
CA PHE A 156 -5.72 -13.51 3.47
C PHE A 156 -4.23 -13.17 3.34
N TYR A 157 -3.88 -12.10 2.61
CA TYR A 157 -2.48 -11.73 2.41
C TYR A 157 -1.82 -11.11 3.64
N GLU A 158 -2.59 -10.41 4.48
CA GLU A 158 -2.13 -9.94 5.79
C GLU A 158 -1.78 -11.13 6.68
N THR A 159 -2.66 -12.12 6.79
CA THR A 159 -2.39 -13.31 7.62
C THR A 159 -1.16 -14.08 7.13
N GLU A 160 -1.00 -14.21 5.80
CA GLU A 160 0.19 -14.83 5.21
C GLU A 160 1.47 -14.00 5.46
N ALA A 161 1.37 -12.67 5.47
CA ALA A 161 2.49 -11.79 5.80
C ALA A 161 2.88 -11.94 7.29
N ASP A 162 1.91 -11.96 8.19
CA ASP A 162 2.07 -12.15 9.65
C ASP A 162 2.75 -13.49 10.00
N ASP A 163 2.32 -14.56 9.34
CA ASP A 163 2.91 -15.88 9.51
C ASP A 163 4.38 -15.88 9.07
N VAL A 164 4.68 -15.32 7.89
CA VAL A 164 6.05 -15.20 7.38
C VAL A 164 6.91 -14.29 8.26
N GLU A 165 6.38 -13.17 8.71
CA GLU A 165 7.06 -12.23 9.60
C GLU A 165 7.45 -12.92 10.92
N THR A 166 6.53 -13.68 11.51
CA THR A 166 6.75 -14.48 12.71
C THR A 166 7.84 -15.53 12.50
N GLU A 167 7.85 -16.24 11.38
CA GLU A 167 8.90 -17.19 11.03
C GLU A 167 10.27 -16.52 10.90
N ILE A 168 10.34 -15.38 10.21
CA ILE A 168 11.59 -14.62 10.05
C ILE A 168 12.12 -14.17 11.41
N LYS A 169 11.26 -13.61 12.27
CA LYS A 169 11.64 -13.19 13.63
C LYS A 169 12.23 -14.35 14.42
N LYS A 170 11.63 -15.54 14.39
CA LYS A 170 12.17 -16.74 15.04
C LYS A 170 13.59 -17.06 14.54
N ILE A 171 13.79 -17.10 13.22
CA ILE A 171 15.10 -17.37 12.61
C ILE A 171 16.15 -16.33 13.03
N ILE A 172 15.79 -15.04 13.02
CA ILE A 172 16.69 -13.95 13.43
C ILE A 172 17.16 -14.14 14.88
N PHE A 173 16.22 -14.43 15.80
CA PHE A 173 16.55 -14.54 17.22
C PHE A 173 17.21 -15.87 17.59
N ASP A 174 16.92 -16.96 16.87
CA ASP A 174 17.56 -18.26 17.05
C ASP A 174 18.97 -18.34 16.46
N LYS A 175 19.34 -17.43 15.54
CA LYS A 175 20.66 -17.40 14.92
C LYS A 175 21.75 -17.26 16.00
N LYS A 176 22.56 -18.31 16.14
CA LYS A 176 23.77 -18.28 16.98
C LYS A 176 24.83 -17.41 16.32
N ASP A 177 25.76 -16.88 17.12
CA ASP A 177 26.90 -16.10 16.62
C ASP A 177 26.52 -14.82 15.85
N CYS A 178 25.44 -14.16 16.27
CA CYS A 178 25.01 -12.86 15.75
C CYS A 178 24.75 -11.89 16.90
N GLU A 179 25.30 -10.68 16.79
CA GLU A 179 25.08 -9.61 17.77
C GLU A 179 23.60 -9.21 17.85
N LEU A 180 23.15 -8.87 19.05
CA LEU A 180 21.77 -8.43 19.29
C LEU A 180 21.42 -7.15 18.51
N SER A 181 22.39 -6.25 18.29
CA SER A 181 22.24 -5.05 17.46
C SER A 181 21.80 -5.39 16.03
N LYS A 182 22.49 -6.33 15.37
CA LYS A 182 22.15 -6.82 14.03
C LYS A 182 20.78 -7.48 14.00
N LYS A 183 20.46 -8.29 15.02
CA LYS A 183 19.14 -8.94 15.14
C LYS A 183 18.01 -7.92 15.26
N ILE A 184 18.18 -6.91 16.11
CA ILE A 184 17.18 -5.85 16.31
C ILE A 184 17.01 -5.02 15.04
N HIS A 185 18.11 -4.64 14.39
CA HIS A 185 18.08 -3.87 13.14
C HIS A 185 17.33 -4.64 12.05
N LEU A 186 17.69 -5.90 11.83
CA LEU A 186 17.01 -6.73 10.84
C LEU A 186 15.53 -6.95 11.19
N ARG A 187 15.19 -7.18 12.47
CA ARG A 187 13.80 -7.26 12.91
C ARG A 187 13.03 -5.98 12.60
N ASP A 188 13.61 -4.80 12.82
CA ASP A 188 12.95 -3.52 12.55
C ASP A 188 12.56 -3.39 11.07
N ILE A 189 13.48 -3.76 10.17
CA ILE A 189 13.21 -3.76 8.73
C ILE A 189 12.11 -4.75 8.36
N ILE A 190 12.12 -5.96 8.94
CA ILE A 190 11.09 -6.97 8.68
C ILE A 190 9.71 -6.49 9.14
N VAL A 191 9.63 -5.90 10.34
CA VAL A 191 8.37 -5.34 10.87
C VAL A 191 7.84 -4.25 9.94
N ARG A 192 8.70 -3.38 9.41
CA ARG A 192 8.27 -2.31 8.50
C ARG A 192 7.74 -2.83 7.17
N VAL A 193 8.31 -3.90 6.62
CA VAL A 193 7.80 -4.54 5.40
C VAL A 193 6.44 -5.19 5.66
N ALA A 194 6.28 -5.86 6.81
CA ALA A 194 5.00 -6.46 7.22
C ALA A 194 3.93 -5.39 7.45
N PHE A 195 4.28 -4.27 8.09
CA PHE A 195 3.35 -3.17 8.40
C PHE A 195 2.55 -2.65 7.19
N LEU A 196 3.07 -2.78 5.96
CA LEU A 196 2.31 -2.44 4.75
C LEU A 196 1.04 -3.30 4.57
N SER A 197 1.05 -4.58 4.94
CA SER A 197 -0.15 -5.43 4.88
C SER A 197 -1.17 -5.08 5.96
N ASP A 198 -0.69 -4.72 7.15
CA ASP A 198 -1.53 -4.32 8.28
C ASP A 198 -2.29 -3.04 7.92
N GLU A 199 -1.59 -2.04 7.40
CA GLU A 199 -2.20 -0.79 6.95
C GLU A 199 -3.16 -1.02 5.77
N ALA A 200 -2.85 -1.98 4.89
CA ALA A 200 -3.76 -2.37 3.82
C ALA A 200 -5.07 -2.97 4.36
N GLU A 201 -5.00 -3.75 5.45
CA GLU A 201 -6.17 -4.28 6.16
C GLU A 201 -6.98 -3.16 6.81
N GLU A 202 -6.33 -2.26 7.56
CA GLU A 202 -6.97 -1.10 8.21
C GLU A 202 -7.75 -0.24 7.22
N VAL A 203 -7.17 0.02 6.04
CA VAL A 203 -7.88 0.71 4.95
C VAL A 203 -9.10 -0.10 4.50
N CYS A 204 -8.99 -1.42 4.37
CA CYS A 204 -10.09 -2.28 3.98
C CYS A 204 -11.22 -2.35 5.02
N GLU A 205 -10.90 -2.26 6.32
CA GLU A 205 -11.91 -2.16 7.38
C GLU A 205 -12.74 -0.88 7.23
N ARG A 206 -12.08 0.24 6.89
CA ARG A 206 -12.77 1.50 6.57
C ARG A 206 -13.65 1.37 5.34
N ILE A 207 -13.15 0.75 4.27
CA ILE A 207 -13.94 0.46 3.06
C ILE A 207 -15.19 -0.34 3.41
N ALA A 208 -15.08 -1.34 4.30
CA ALA A 208 -16.21 -2.16 4.74
C ALA A 208 -17.30 -1.29 5.40
N VAL A 209 -16.90 -0.44 6.35
CA VAL A 209 -17.81 0.47 7.07
C VAL A 209 -18.50 1.43 6.11
N TYR A 210 -17.75 2.05 5.20
CA TYR A 210 -18.31 2.99 4.21
C TYR A 210 -19.24 2.28 3.23
N SER A 211 -18.95 1.03 2.88
CA SER A 211 -19.80 0.23 1.99
C SER A 211 -21.14 -0.12 2.63
N ILE A 212 -21.18 -0.39 3.94
CA ILE A 212 -22.43 -0.63 4.67
C ILE A 212 -23.30 0.63 4.66
N LYS A 213 -22.72 1.80 4.99
CA LYS A 213 -23.45 3.08 5.00
C LYS A 213 -24.09 3.41 3.65
N ARG A 214 -23.44 3.04 2.54
CA ARG A 214 -23.93 3.32 1.18
C ARG A 214 -25.05 2.37 0.72
N ASN A 215 -25.25 1.24 1.40
CA ASN A 215 -26.31 0.28 1.12
C ASN A 215 -27.59 0.50 1.94
N ILE A 216 -27.61 1.50 2.83
CA ILE A 216 -28.78 1.94 3.61
C ILE A 216 -29.38 3.18 2.95
#